data_AF-A0A813DQ49-F1
#
_entry.id   AF-A0A813DQ49-F1
#
_cell.length_a   1.000
_cell.length_b   1.000
_cell.length_c   1.000
_cell.angle_alpha   90.00
_cell.angle_beta   90.00
_cell.angle_gamma   90.00
#
_symmetry.space_group_name_H-M   'P 1'
#
loop_
_entity.id
_entity.type
_entity.pdbx_description
1 polymer ?
#
loop_
_entity_poly.entity_id
_entity_poly.type
_entity_poly.pdbx_seq_one_letter_code
_entity_poly.pdbx_strand_id
1 'polypeptide(L)'
;MGMRMQKAAARALLQDLSAEVLRELVASLSSVDQPGSNEPVGASGLPRTAASQDDGSFEVPNCVADSSSAESEPGSSDSDANCREPEPLHAISDAVHAEKRSDSPLPGSSRMRGVIKRGRLFIPGIGIEGVVVRTQGLPSLDSAIDIHISLVRCRQLVRTYLDQGMDLPQAFSRSVNLVKEERKVSRATPMQLNFRVRFPKGRRMYFKAGSFDAFIVTLSTLLQRKRCRTAEDLNQRDLKARLKMRCWLKEVILSLQQKACLSRWGVKELPAGIELATLVSQDDSVCAVLQLIDGTSRSGPFRKMRAQAQKDLVELRDLQRTQGDQAACDEVARRDLDAMTAFFMQQASST
;
A
#
# COMPACT_ATOMS: atom_id res chain seq x y z
N MET A 1 -0.75 -18.26 -1.69
CA MET A 1 0.10 -19.27 -2.36
C MET A 1 1.09 -18.68 -3.37
N GLY A 2 0.70 -17.71 -4.22
CA GLY A 2 1.52 -17.19 -5.34
C GLY A 2 3.03 -17.03 -5.11
N MET A 3 3.46 -16.37 -4.02
CA MET A 3 4.87 -16.12 -3.74
C MET A 3 5.74 -17.40 -3.67
N ARG A 4 5.19 -18.57 -3.31
CA ARG A 4 5.95 -19.84 -3.29
C ARG A 4 6.21 -20.38 -4.70
N MET A 5 5.21 -20.32 -5.58
CA MET A 5 5.35 -20.74 -6.98
C MET A 5 6.31 -19.81 -7.74
N GLN A 6 6.18 -18.49 -7.54
CA GLN A 6 7.11 -17.50 -8.10
C GLN A 6 8.56 -17.77 -7.68
N LYS A 7 8.81 -18.10 -6.41
CA LYS A 7 10.15 -18.46 -5.93
C LYS A 7 10.70 -19.76 -6.53
N ALA A 8 9.86 -20.77 -6.73
CA ALA A 8 10.29 -22.02 -7.37
C ALA A 8 10.66 -21.79 -8.85
N ALA A 9 9.81 -21.10 -9.61
CA ALA A 9 10.05 -20.78 -11.01
C ALA A 9 11.29 -19.87 -11.19
N ALA A 10 11.42 -18.82 -10.37
CA ALA A 10 12.61 -17.95 -10.40
C ALA A 10 13.90 -18.73 -10.07
N ARG A 11 13.86 -19.66 -9.10
CA ARG A 11 15.03 -20.49 -8.78
C ARG A 11 15.42 -21.42 -9.93
N ALA A 12 14.46 -22.01 -10.63
CA ALA A 12 14.73 -22.84 -11.80
C ALA A 12 15.38 -22.01 -12.91
N LEU A 13 14.79 -20.88 -13.29
CA LEU A 13 15.37 -19.98 -14.30
C LEU A 13 16.79 -19.51 -13.96
N LEU A 14 17.06 -19.20 -12.69
CA LEU A 14 18.41 -18.80 -12.25
C LEU A 14 19.44 -19.94 -12.26
N GLN A 15 19.01 -21.21 -12.27
CA GLN A 15 19.93 -22.35 -12.32
C GLN A 15 20.52 -22.59 -13.71
N ASP A 16 19.84 -22.13 -14.76
CA ASP A 16 20.24 -22.29 -16.16
C ASP A 16 21.10 -21.11 -16.68
N LEU A 17 21.30 -20.07 -15.88
CA LEU A 17 22.10 -18.88 -16.25
C LEU A 17 23.61 -19.07 -16.00
N SER A 18 24.43 -18.44 -16.82
CA SER A 18 25.88 -18.41 -16.61
C SER A 18 26.27 -17.55 -15.39
N ALA A 19 27.48 -17.77 -14.88
CA ALA A 19 28.02 -17.02 -13.74
C ALA A 19 28.16 -15.51 -14.03
N GLU A 20 28.36 -15.12 -15.29
CA GLU A 20 28.44 -13.73 -15.76
C GLU A 20 27.09 -13.04 -15.58
N VAL A 21 26.02 -13.63 -16.13
CA VAL A 21 24.65 -13.08 -16.07
C VAL A 21 24.17 -13.00 -14.62
N LEU A 22 24.50 -14.01 -13.79
CA LEU A 22 24.22 -13.98 -12.36
C LEU A 22 24.94 -12.83 -11.64
N ARG A 23 26.21 -12.52 -11.99
CA ARG A 23 26.95 -11.39 -11.42
C ARG A 23 26.35 -10.04 -11.83
N GLU A 24 26.02 -9.86 -13.10
CA GLU A 24 25.38 -8.65 -13.61
C GLU A 24 24.00 -8.41 -12.94
N LEU A 25 23.23 -9.47 -12.73
CA LEU A 25 22.00 -9.42 -11.94
C LEU A 25 22.24 -8.94 -10.50
N VAL A 26 23.27 -9.42 -9.79
CA VAL A 26 23.58 -8.95 -8.43
C VAL A 26 24.03 -7.49 -8.41
N ALA A 27 24.79 -7.05 -9.40
CA ALA A 27 25.20 -5.65 -9.54
C ALA A 27 23.98 -4.73 -9.77
N SER A 28 23.11 -5.09 -10.72
CA SER A 28 21.84 -4.39 -10.98
C SER A 28 20.89 -4.41 -9.77
N LEU A 29 20.84 -5.53 -9.04
CA LEU A 29 20.09 -5.65 -7.78
C LEU A 29 20.80 -4.97 -6.58
N SER A 30 21.92 -4.28 -6.78
CA SER A 30 22.60 -3.50 -5.74
C SER A 30 22.65 -2.00 -6.06
N SER A 31 22.76 -1.59 -7.32
CA SER A 31 22.74 -0.17 -7.73
C SER A 31 21.46 0.56 -7.35
N VAL A 32 20.31 -0.14 -7.41
CA VAL A 32 18.97 0.41 -7.07
C VAL A 32 18.79 0.66 -5.54
N ASP A 33 19.78 0.32 -4.70
CA ASP A 33 19.74 0.65 -3.25
C ASP A 33 20.36 2.00 -2.91
N GLN A 34 20.96 2.71 -3.88
CA GLN A 34 21.14 4.15 -3.70
C GLN A 34 19.74 4.77 -3.74
N PRO A 35 19.26 5.39 -2.64
CA PRO A 35 18.03 6.17 -2.70
C PRO A 35 18.32 7.29 -3.68
N GLY A 36 17.72 7.19 -4.88
CA GLY A 36 17.94 8.17 -5.93
C GLY A 36 17.77 9.55 -5.32
N SER A 37 18.80 10.38 -5.48
CA SER A 37 18.82 11.75 -5.02
C SER A 37 17.83 12.56 -5.86
N ASN A 38 16.55 12.29 -5.60
CA ASN A 38 15.47 13.24 -5.77
C ASN A 38 15.78 14.37 -4.77
N GLU A 39 16.77 15.19 -5.12
CA GLU A 39 16.80 16.55 -4.62
C GLU A 39 15.39 17.10 -4.83
N PRO A 40 14.75 17.65 -3.79
CA PRO A 40 13.47 18.31 -3.98
C PRO A 40 13.74 19.45 -4.97
N VAL A 41 13.25 19.29 -6.21
CA VAL A 41 13.43 20.29 -7.29
C VAL A 41 13.10 21.63 -6.70
N GLY A 42 14.13 22.49 -6.61
CA GLY A 42 14.07 23.69 -5.82
C GLY A 42 12.87 24.53 -6.23
N ALA A 43 12.00 24.83 -5.28
CA ALA A 43 10.98 25.86 -5.45
C ALA A 43 11.69 27.23 -5.48
N SER A 44 12.31 27.53 -6.61
CA SER A 44 13.12 28.71 -6.84
C SER A 44 12.26 29.96 -6.75
N GLY A 45 12.44 30.71 -5.65
CA GLY A 45 12.23 32.16 -5.59
C GLY A 45 10.82 32.68 -5.88
N LEU A 46 10.07 32.97 -4.82
CA LEU A 46 9.20 34.15 -4.80
C LEU A 46 9.70 35.10 -3.69
N PRO A 47 9.84 36.41 -3.97
CA PRO A 47 10.35 37.37 -2.99
C PRO A 47 9.31 37.63 -1.89
N ARG A 48 9.79 37.70 -0.64
CA ARG A 48 9.02 38.25 0.47
C ARG A 48 8.85 39.75 0.28
N THR A 49 7.70 40.19 -0.22
CA THR A 49 7.24 41.57 -0.05
C THR A 49 6.68 41.76 1.36
N ALA A 50 7.10 42.82 2.03
CA ALA A 50 6.51 43.28 3.27
C ALA A 50 5.36 44.25 2.96
N ALA A 51 4.18 43.98 3.50
CA ALA A 51 3.06 44.91 3.63
C ALA A 51 2.30 44.45 4.89
N SER A 52 2.28 45.25 5.95
CA SER A 52 1.36 46.38 6.17
C SER A 52 0.07 45.88 6.83
N GLN A 53 -0.16 46.36 8.06
CA GLN A 53 -1.47 46.30 8.69
C GLN A 53 -2.42 47.19 7.88
N ASP A 54 -3.67 46.76 7.75
CA ASP A 54 -4.77 47.68 7.46
C ASP A 54 -6.06 47.11 8.08
N ASP A 55 -6.75 47.92 8.87
CA ASP A 55 -8.00 47.57 9.55
C ASP A 55 -9.18 47.85 8.61
N GLY A 56 -9.74 46.80 8.00
CA GLY A 56 -10.83 46.89 7.05
C GLY A 56 -12.12 46.24 7.56
N SER A 57 -12.95 47.01 8.26
CA SER A 57 -14.31 46.61 8.65
C SER A 57 -15.17 46.30 7.43
N PHE A 58 -15.66 45.06 7.31
CA PHE A 58 -16.50 44.62 6.20
C PHE A 58 -17.99 44.70 6.58
N GLU A 59 -18.64 45.80 6.23
CA GLU A 59 -20.11 45.90 6.27
C GLU A 59 -20.73 45.06 5.14
N VAL A 60 -21.78 44.31 5.48
CA VAL A 60 -22.52 43.50 4.49
C VAL A 60 -23.66 44.35 3.91
N PRO A 61 -23.70 44.59 2.58
CA PRO A 61 -24.78 45.36 1.97
C PRO A 61 -26.12 44.65 2.09
N ASN A 62 -27.12 45.39 2.55
CA ASN A 62 -28.51 44.94 2.65
C ASN A 62 -29.20 45.14 1.28
N CYS A 63 -29.44 44.05 0.54
CA CYS A 63 -30.07 44.12 -0.78
C CYS A 63 -31.56 43.77 -0.71
N VAL A 64 -32.41 44.79 -0.79
CA VAL A 64 -33.87 44.67 -0.86
C VAL A 64 -34.36 45.18 -2.23
N ALA A 65 -34.93 44.28 -3.04
CA ALA A 65 -35.89 44.52 -4.13
C ALA A 65 -36.29 43.12 -4.66
N ASP A 66 -37.52 42.65 -4.58
CA ASP A 66 -38.70 43.06 -5.36
C ASP A 66 -38.47 43.11 -6.88
N SER A 67 -38.95 42.07 -7.58
CA SER A 67 -39.69 42.22 -8.84
C SER A 67 -40.42 40.92 -9.22
N SER A 68 -41.73 41.11 -9.35
CA SER A 68 -42.84 40.28 -9.80
C SER A 68 -42.72 39.54 -11.15
N SER A 69 -43.67 38.61 -11.35
CA SER A 69 -44.30 38.22 -12.63
C SER A 69 -43.56 37.28 -13.59
N ALA A 70 -44.11 36.06 -13.74
CA ALA A 70 -44.88 35.70 -14.94
C ALA A 70 -45.65 34.38 -14.73
N GLU A 71 -46.89 34.34 -15.21
CA GLU A 71 -47.76 33.16 -15.19
C GLU A 71 -47.44 32.21 -16.36
N SER A 72 -47.70 30.91 -16.18
CA SER A 72 -47.85 29.92 -17.26
C SER A 72 -48.59 28.70 -16.72
N GLU A 73 -49.88 28.59 -17.02
CA GLU A 73 -50.71 27.42 -16.71
C GLU A 73 -50.66 26.35 -17.84
N PRO A 74 -51.17 25.12 -17.62
CA PRO A 74 -50.71 23.94 -18.36
C PRO A 74 -51.61 23.50 -19.53
N GLY A 75 -51.00 22.78 -20.49
CA GLY A 75 -51.67 21.79 -21.34
C GLY A 75 -50.98 20.43 -21.19
N SER A 76 -51.61 19.26 -21.08
CA SER A 76 -52.88 18.70 -21.61
C SER A 76 -52.61 17.70 -22.76
N SER A 77 -53.39 16.61 -22.80
CA SER A 77 -53.37 15.45 -23.73
C SER A 77 -52.10 14.58 -23.71
N ASP A 78 -52.14 13.26 -23.52
CA ASP A 78 -52.87 12.20 -24.27
C ASP A 78 -52.33 12.09 -25.72
N SER A 79 -52.00 10.95 -26.33
CA SER A 79 -51.99 9.53 -25.92
C SER A 79 -50.63 8.90 -26.39
N ASP A 80 -50.37 7.60 -26.61
CA ASP A 80 -51.16 6.36 -26.53
C ASP A 80 -50.23 5.14 -26.31
N ALA A 81 -50.78 3.92 -26.25
CA ALA A 81 -50.03 2.67 -26.21
C ALA A 81 -49.53 2.24 -27.61
N ASN A 82 -48.37 1.58 -27.64
CA ASN A 82 -48.07 0.65 -28.73
C ASN A 82 -47.41 -0.63 -28.19
N CYS A 83 -48.17 -1.72 -28.19
CA CYS A 83 -47.70 -3.04 -27.81
C CYS A 83 -46.75 -3.58 -28.90
N ARG A 84 -45.60 -4.11 -28.50
CA ARG A 84 -44.77 -4.93 -29.38
C ARG A 84 -44.45 -6.25 -28.71
N GLU A 85 -44.78 -7.34 -29.41
CA GLU A 85 -44.50 -8.70 -28.99
C GLU A 85 -42.99 -8.99 -28.95
N PRO A 86 -42.54 -9.94 -28.12
CA PRO A 86 -41.17 -10.41 -28.10
C PRO A 86 -40.96 -11.59 -29.07
N GLU A 87 -40.22 -11.37 -30.15
CA GLU A 87 -39.60 -12.47 -30.92
C GLU A 87 -38.38 -13.02 -30.15
N PRO A 88 -38.18 -14.36 -30.10
CA PRO A 88 -37.09 -14.98 -29.36
C PRO A 88 -35.82 -15.18 -30.19
N LEU A 89 -34.77 -15.69 -29.53
CA LEU A 89 -33.52 -16.23 -30.11
C LEU A 89 -32.49 -15.21 -30.63
N HIS A 90 -31.53 -14.85 -29.77
CA HIS A 90 -30.12 -15.06 -30.11
C HIS A 90 -29.33 -15.45 -28.86
N ALA A 91 -28.68 -16.62 -28.91
CA ALA A 91 -27.78 -17.08 -27.87
C ALA A 91 -26.43 -16.35 -28.02
N ILE A 92 -26.18 -15.35 -27.19
CA ILE A 92 -24.87 -14.72 -27.03
C ILE A 92 -24.19 -15.36 -25.81
N SER A 93 -23.14 -16.15 -26.06
CA SER A 93 -22.31 -16.73 -25.00
C SER A 93 -21.35 -15.67 -24.43
N ASP A 94 -21.89 -14.73 -23.66
CA ASP A 94 -21.06 -13.85 -22.84
C ASP A 94 -20.55 -14.61 -21.61
N ALA A 95 -19.28 -15.00 -21.67
CA ALA A 95 -18.52 -15.50 -20.53
C ALA A 95 -18.25 -14.34 -19.54
N VAL A 96 -19.30 -13.88 -18.87
CA VAL A 96 -19.19 -12.93 -17.76
C VAL A 96 -18.37 -13.60 -16.68
N HIS A 97 -17.12 -13.15 -16.54
CA HIS A 97 -16.31 -13.46 -15.37
C HIS A 97 -17.08 -13.03 -14.13
N ALA A 98 -17.66 -14.02 -13.44
CA ALA A 98 -18.23 -13.82 -12.12
C ALA A 98 -17.08 -13.46 -11.17
N GLU A 99 -16.78 -12.15 -11.09
CA GLU A 99 -16.01 -11.59 -10.00
C GLU A 99 -16.68 -12.06 -8.72
N LYS A 100 -16.04 -13.04 -8.05
CA LYS A 100 -16.31 -13.33 -6.66
C LYS A 100 -15.91 -12.09 -5.86
N ARG A 101 -16.83 -11.12 -5.79
CA ARG A 101 -16.87 -10.10 -4.74
C ARG A 101 -16.98 -10.85 -3.43
N SER A 102 -15.81 -11.18 -2.87
CA SER A 102 -15.68 -11.77 -1.55
C SER A 102 -15.92 -10.66 -0.54
N ASP A 103 -17.16 -10.16 -0.50
CA ASP A 103 -17.69 -9.28 0.53
C ASP A 103 -17.86 -10.10 1.81
N SER A 104 -16.73 -10.53 2.36
CA SER A 104 -16.65 -11.05 3.72
C SER A 104 -17.27 -9.99 4.63
N PRO A 105 -18.40 -10.27 5.29
CA PRO A 105 -19.14 -9.25 6.02
C PRO A 105 -18.24 -8.65 7.09
N LEU A 106 -17.93 -7.36 6.96
CA LEU A 106 -16.96 -6.68 7.83
C LEU A 106 -17.24 -7.01 9.31
N PRO A 107 -16.26 -7.56 10.06
CA PRO A 107 -16.49 -8.01 11.43
C PRO A 107 -16.92 -6.82 12.29
N GLY A 108 -18.19 -6.83 12.70
CA GLY A 108 -18.91 -5.63 13.16
C GLY A 108 -20.22 -5.34 12.42
N SER A 109 -20.64 -6.23 11.50
CA SER A 109 -21.95 -6.25 10.86
C SER A 109 -23.10 -5.81 11.78
N SER A 110 -23.81 -4.78 11.29
CA SER A 110 -25.18 -4.39 11.64
C SER A 110 -25.85 -5.15 12.79
N ARG A 111 -25.69 -4.65 14.03
CA ARG A 111 -26.86 -4.65 14.94
C ARG A 111 -27.91 -3.75 14.30
N MET A 112 -28.86 -4.36 13.59
CA MET A 112 -30.07 -3.69 13.14
C MET A 112 -30.65 -2.92 14.32
N ARG A 113 -30.95 -1.65 14.11
CA ARG A 113 -31.66 -0.83 15.09
C ARG A 113 -33.01 -0.56 14.47
N GLY A 114 -34.05 -1.07 15.12
CA GLY A 114 -35.42 -0.62 14.93
C GLY A 114 -35.69 0.56 15.85
N VAL A 115 -36.83 0.51 16.53
CA VAL A 115 -37.17 1.40 17.64
C VAL A 115 -36.43 0.94 18.92
N ILE A 116 -35.78 1.88 19.62
CA ILE A 116 -35.11 1.62 20.91
C ILE A 116 -35.81 2.42 22.02
N LYS A 117 -36.37 1.75 23.02
CA LYS A 117 -36.92 2.40 24.22
C LYS A 117 -35.78 2.92 25.12
N ARG A 118 -35.90 4.17 25.59
CA ARG A 118 -35.03 4.81 26.58
C ARG A 118 -35.89 5.60 27.57
N GLY A 119 -36.06 5.05 28.78
CA GLY A 119 -36.99 5.61 29.76
C GLY A 119 -38.41 5.62 29.20
N ARG A 120 -39.03 6.82 29.14
CA ARG A 120 -40.37 7.06 28.60
C ARG A 120 -40.39 7.35 27.08
N LEU A 121 -39.24 7.35 26.40
CA LEU A 121 -39.15 7.71 24.98
C LEU A 121 -38.75 6.52 24.10
N PHE A 122 -39.23 6.54 22.86
CA PHE A 122 -38.91 5.61 21.79
C PHE A 122 -38.04 6.32 20.75
N ILE A 123 -36.86 5.77 20.44
CA ILE A 123 -35.89 6.37 19.53
C ILE A 123 -35.68 5.41 18.36
N PRO A 124 -36.31 5.66 17.19
CA PRO A 124 -35.96 4.94 15.98
C PRO A 124 -34.58 5.34 15.46
N GLY A 125 -33.95 4.40 14.76
CA GLY A 125 -32.70 4.63 14.06
C GLY A 125 -32.51 3.59 12.96
N ILE A 126 -31.39 3.68 12.25
CA ILE A 126 -31.00 2.71 11.22
C ILE A 126 -29.49 2.78 10.98
N GLY A 127 -28.93 1.76 10.32
CA GLY A 127 -27.57 1.77 9.77
C GLY A 127 -27.61 1.85 8.24
N ILE A 128 -26.82 2.75 7.66
CA ILE A 128 -26.67 2.96 6.21
C ILE A 128 -25.17 3.16 5.94
N GLU A 129 -24.53 2.24 5.21
CA GLU A 129 -23.11 2.35 4.78
C GLU A 129 -22.11 2.82 5.86
N GLY A 130 -22.21 2.27 7.06
CA GLY A 130 -21.34 2.59 8.22
C GLY A 130 -21.73 3.87 8.99
N VAL A 131 -22.70 4.64 8.51
CA VAL A 131 -23.37 5.72 9.23
C VAL A 131 -24.52 5.13 10.06
N VAL A 132 -24.64 5.56 11.32
CA VAL A 132 -25.83 5.31 12.15
C VAL A 132 -26.68 6.56 12.19
N VAL A 133 -27.90 6.46 11.69
CA VAL A 133 -28.92 7.52 11.72
C VAL A 133 -29.85 7.25 12.90
N ARG A 134 -30.28 8.30 13.59
CA ARG A 134 -31.28 8.27 14.67
C ARG A 134 -32.15 9.51 14.59
N THR A 135 -33.36 9.47 15.14
CA THR A 135 -34.22 10.66 15.22
C THR A 135 -34.23 11.25 16.64
N GLN A 136 -35.07 12.26 16.86
CA GLN A 136 -35.56 12.62 18.18
C GLN A 136 -36.26 11.44 18.88
N GLY A 137 -36.33 11.46 20.21
CA GLY A 137 -37.12 10.51 20.98
C GLY A 137 -38.59 10.92 21.02
N LEU A 138 -39.49 9.95 20.87
CA LEU A 138 -40.94 10.15 20.78
C LEU A 138 -41.65 9.50 21.98
N PRO A 139 -42.78 10.05 22.46
CA PRO A 139 -43.54 9.45 23.56
C PRO A 139 -44.37 8.24 23.11
N SER A 140 -44.85 8.22 21.86
CA SER A 140 -45.62 7.10 21.30
C SER A 140 -44.72 6.11 20.56
N LEU A 141 -45.06 4.82 20.68
CA LEU A 141 -44.44 3.74 19.91
C LEU A 141 -44.84 3.81 18.43
N ASP A 142 -46.09 4.13 18.12
CA ASP A 142 -46.61 4.12 16.74
C ASP A 142 -45.92 5.19 15.89
N SER A 143 -45.76 6.41 16.44
CA SER A 143 -44.98 7.48 15.81
C SER A 143 -43.51 7.08 15.61
N ALA A 144 -42.96 6.24 16.48
CA ALA A 144 -41.60 5.74 16.35
C ALA A 144 -41.47 4.62 15.30
N ILE A 145 -42.51 3.81 15.12
CA ILE A 145 -42.60 2.81 14.05
C ILE A 145 -42.74 3.52 12.69
N ASP A 146 -43.64 4.48 12.57
CA ASP A 146 -43.82 5.31 11.35
C ASP A 146 -42.51 5.99 10.93
N ILE A 147 -41.83 6.71 11.84
CA ILE A 147 -40.52 7.30 11.54
C ILE A 147 -39.46 6.23 11.22
N HIS A 148 -39.52 5.03 11.82
CA HIS A 148 -38.63 3.94 11.44
C HIS A 148 -38.88 3.43 10.02
N ILE A 149 -40.14 3.35 9.56
CA ILE A 149 -40.49 2.98 8.19
C ILE A 149 -39.89 4.00 7.20
N SER A 150 -40.03 5.29 7.47
CA SER A 150 -39.39 6.35 6.66
C SER A 150 -37.85 6.25 6.66
N LEU A 151 -37.22 5.87 7.78
CA LEU A 151 -35.77 5.58 7.81
C LEU A 151 -35.39 4.35 6.97
N VAL A 152 -36.21 3.30 6.98
CA VAL A 152 -36.02 2.10 6.13
C VAL A 152 -36.14 2.47 4.65
N ARG A 153 -37.13 3.29 4.27
CA ARG A 153 -37.29 3.85 2.92
C ARG A 153 -36.07 4.68 2.50
N CYS A 154 -35.59 5.57 3.38
CA CYS A 154 -34.37 6.34 3.14
C CYS A 154 -33.17 5.43 2.85
N ARG A 155 -33.00 4.31 3.58
CA ARG A 155 -31.91 3.35 3.32
C ARG A 155 -32.06 2.64 1.97
N GLN A 156 -33.28 2.31 1.56
CA GLN A 156 -33.54 1.70 0.24
C GLN A 156 -33.14 2.68 -0.87
N LEU A 157 -33.60 3.94 -0.80
CA LEU A 157 -33.27 4.98 -1.77
C LEU A 157 -31.76 5.23 -1.88
N VAL A 158 -31.03 5.28 -0.74
CA VAL A 158 -29.57 5.41 -0.77
C VAL A 158 -28.91 4.28 -1.56
N ARG A 159 -29.37 3.04 -1.38
CA ARG A 159 -28.84 1.90 -2.14
C ARG A 159 -29.17 2.00 -3.62
N THR A 160 -30.42 2.31 -3.97
CA THR A 160 -30.83 2.51 -5.36
C THR A 160 -29.99 3.58 -6.06
N TYR A 161 -29.68 4.71 -5.40
CA TYR A 161 -28.80 5.73 -5.99
C TYR A 161 -27.34 5.29 -6.08
N LEU A 162 -26.81 4.54 -5.11
CA LEU A 162 -25.47 3.94 -5.18
C LEU A 162 -25.35 2.93 -6.34
N ASP A 163 -26.38 2.10 -6.54
CA ASP A 163 -26.46 1.12 -7.62
C ASP A 163 -26.53 1.82 -9.00
N GLN A 164 -27.08 3.04 -9.05
CA GLN A 164 -27.04 3.96 -10.20
C GLN A 164 -25.70 4.72 -10.36
N GLY A 165 -24.68 4.41 -9.56
CA GLY A 165 -23.34 5.01 -9.64
C GLY A 165 -23.19 6.37 -8.95
N MET A 166 -24.20 6.86 -8.23
CA MET A 166 -24.09 8.10 -7.45
C MET A 166 -23.12 7.94 -6.28
N ASP A 167 -22.43 9.00 -5.88
CA ASP A 167 -21.59 8.93 -4.68
C ASP A 167 -22.43 8.87 -3.39
N LEU A 168 -21.86 8.29 -2.32
CA LEU A 168 -22.59 8.11 -1.06
C LEU A 168 -23.10 9.45 -0.45
N PRO A 169 -22.31 10.55 -0.41
CA PRO A 169 -22.79 11.84 0.06
C PRO A 169 -24.01 12.37 -0.71
N GLN A 170 -24.00 12.35 -2.05
CA GLN A 170 -25.11 12.78 -2.89
C GLN A 170 -26.32 11.87 -2.74
N ALA A 171 -26.12 10.53 -2.80
CA ALA A 171 -27.18 9.54 -2.62
C ALA A 171 -27.88 9.71 -1.26
N PHE A 172 -27.12 9.98 -0.21
CA PHE A 172 -27.62 10.23 1.14
C PHE A 172 -28.38 11.56 1.23
N SER A 173 -27.84 12.64 0.66
CA SER A 173 -28.51 13.95 0.61
C SER A 173 -29.85 13.88 -0.11
N ARG A 174 -29.86 13.31 -1.32
CA ARG A 174 -31.06 13.14 -2.16
C ARG A 174 -32.13 12.30 -1.47
N SER A 175 -31.74 11.19 -0.86
CA SER A 175 -32.67 10.29 -0.14
C SER A 175 -33.29 10.93 1.09
N VAL A 176 -32.50 11.68 1.89
CA VAL A 176 -32.99 12.38 3.08
C VAL A 176 -33.97 13.49 2.71
N ASN A 177 -33.69 14.24 1.64
CA ASN A 177 -34.56 15.33 1.20
C ASN A 177 -35.88 14.77 0.62
N LEU A 178 -35.81 13.72 -0.20
CA LEU A 178 -37.00 13.08 -0.77
C LEU A 178 -37.94 12.55 0.34
N VAL A 179 -37.41 11.83 1.34
CA VAL A 179 -38.21 11.31 2.46
C VAL A 179 -38.77 12.42 3.37
N LYS A 180 -38.09 13.57 3.49
CA LYS A 180 -38.64 14.74 4.21
C LYS A 180 -39.84 15.33 3.45
N GLU A 181 -39.74 15.50 2.14
CA GLU A 181 -40.83 16.04 1.33
C GLU A 181 -42.01 15.04 1.25
N GLU A 182 -41.77 13.74 1.09
CA GLU A 182 -42.81 12.68 1.19
C GLU A 182 -43.63 12.86 2.49
N ARG A 183 -42.96 13.00 3.64
CA ARG A 183 -43.64 13.16 4.94
C ARG A 183 -44.35 14.50 5.10
N LYS A 184 -43.80 15.58 4.55
CA LYS A 184 -44.40 16.92 4.55
C LYS A 184 -45.70 16.94 3.74
N VAL A 185 -45.70 16.31 2.55
CA VAL A 185 -46.89 16.12 1.71
C VAL A 185 -47.93 15.27 2.46
N SER A 186 -47.53 14.17 3.10
CA SER A 186 -48.42 13.33 3.92
C SER A 186 -48.85 13.96 5.27
N ARG A 187 -48.42 15.19 5.58
CA ARG A 187 -48.63 15.87 6.89
C ARG A 187 -48.18 15.04 8.11
N ALA A 188 -47.23 14.13 7.91
CA ALA A 188 -46.70 13.24 8.94
C ALA A 188 -45.68 13.96 9.84
N THR A 189 -45.41 13.42 11.04
CA THR A 189 -44.49 14.06 12.01
C THR A 189 -43.10 14.31 11.41
N PRO A 190 -42.54 15.54 11.51
CA PRO A 190 -41.26 15.86 10.90
C PRO A 190 -40.09 15.13 11.57
N MET A 191 -39.12 14.70 10.77
CA MET A 191 -37.97 13.90 11.22
C MET A 191 -36.74 14.79 11.52
N GLN A 192 -36.32 14.83 12.79
CA GLN A 192 -35.06 15.48 13.20
C GLN A 192 -33.93 14.45 13.23
N LEU A 193 -33.14 14.40 12.16
CA LEU A 193 -32.09 13.40 12.00
C LEU A 193 -30.80 13.78 12.76
N ASN A 194 -30.29 12.84 13.53
CA ASN A 194 -29.00 12.87 14.20
C ASN A 194 -28.10 11.78 13.60
N PHE A 195 -26.88 12.13 13.21
CA PHE A 195 -25.96 11.23 12.52
C PHE A 195 -24.78 10.85 13.41
N ARG A 196 -24.31 9.61 13.26
CA ARG A 196 -23.11 9.12 13.95
C ARG A 196 -22.26 8.31 13.00
N VAL A 197 -21.07 8.83 12.68
CA VAL A 197 -20.10 8.17 11.79
C VAL A 197 -19.07 7.42 12.63
N ARG A 198 -18.80 6.15 12.28
CA ARG A 198 -17.75 5.35 12.89
C ARG A 198 -16.48 5.40 12.03
N PHE A 199 -15.37 5.77 12.64
CA PHE A 199 -14.07 5.85 11.98
C PHE A 199 -13.33 4.50 12.07
N PRO A 200 -12.40 4.19 11.14
CA PRO A 200 -11.60 2.97 11.20
C PRO A 200 -10.84 2.77 12.53
N LYS A 201 -10.32 3.86 13.12
CA LYS A 201 -9.64 3.85 14.44
C LYS A 201 -10.62 3.93 15.63
N GLY A 202 -11.83 3.41 15.50
CA GLY A 202 -12.83 3.35 16.59
C GLY A 202 -13.47 4.68 17.03
N ARG A 203 -12.85 5.84 16.72
CA ARG A 203 -13.39 7.19 16.96
C ARG A 203 -14.81 7.32 16.36
N ARG A 204 -15.64 8.14 17.00
CA ARG A 204 -17.04 8.35 16.60
C ARG A 204 -17.34 9.85 16.63
N MET A 205 -17.79 10.40 15.51
CA MET A 205 -18.34 11.76 15.46
C MET A 205 -19.87 11.69 15.54
N TYR A 206 -20.46 12.75 16.09
CA TYR A 206 -21.90 12.91 16.23
C TYR A 206 -22.30 14.26 15.65
N PHE A 207 -23.35 14.27 14.85
CA PHE A 207 -23.92 15.45 14.22
C PHE A 207 -25.37 15.56 14.70
N LYS A 208 -25.73 16.73 15.23
CA LYS A 208 -27.09 17.00 15.70
C LYS A 208 -28.00 17.33 14.51
N ALA A 209 -29.31 17.23 14.71
CA ALA A 209 -30.29 17.83 13.80
C ALA A 209 -29.93 19.31 13.52
N GLY A 210 -30.09 19.73 12.26
CA GLY A 210 -29.64 21.05 11.77
C GLY A 210 -28.21 21.07 11.20
N SER A 211 -27.32 20.16 11.60
CA SER A 211 -25.93 20.09 11.09
C SER A 211 -25.75 19.14 9.89
N PHE A 212 -26.73 19.10 8.97
CA PHE A 212 -26.74 18.12 7.88
C PHE A 212 -25.61 18.34 6.87
N ASP A 213 -25.39 19.58 6.44
CA ASP A 213 -24.37 19.90 5.43
C ASP A 213 -22.96 19.66 5.99
N ALA A 214 -22.73 20.01 7.25
CA ALA A 214 -21.50 19.67 7.97
C ALA A 214 -21.27 18.15 8.07
N PHE A 215 -22.33 17.35 8.23
CA PHE A 215 -22.26 15.89 8.16
C PHE A 215 -21.91 15.41 6.75
N ILE A 216 -22.53 15.95 5.70
CA ILE A 216 -22.27 15.60 4.29
C ILE A 216 -20.81 15.93 3.91
N VAL A 217 -20.34 17.14 4.20
CA VAL A 217 -18.94 17.55 3.98
C VAL A 217 -17.98 16.60 4.72
N THR A 218 -18.26 16.30 5.99
CA THR A 218 -17.42 15.37 6.75
C THR A 218 -17.42 13.96 6.13
N LEU A 219 -18.57 13.47 5.66
CA LEU A 219 -18.67 12.16 5.01
C LEU A 219 -17.82 12.10 3.72
N SER A 220 -17.89 13.13 2.88
CA SER A 220 -17.05 13.28 1.68
C SER A 220 -15.56 13.24 2.02
N THR A 221 -15.10 14.05 2.98
CA THR A 221 -13.70 14.06 3.42
C THR A 221 -13.23 12.70 3.95
N LEU A 222 -14.12 11.94 4.62
CA LEU A 222 -13.77 10.62 5.14
C LEU A 222 -13.66 9.55 4.06
N LEU A 223 -14.55 9.59 3.05
CA LEU A 223 -14.47 8.69 1.90
C LEU A 223 -13.22 8.98 1.06
N GLN A 224 -12.89 10.26 0.82
CA GLN A 224 -11.66 10.66 0.15
C GLN A 224 -10.42 10.17 0.92
N ARG A 225 -10.34 10.42 2.24
CA ARG A 225 -9.24 9.91 3.09
C ARG A 225 -9.15 8.39 3.12
N LYS A 226 -10.26 7.66 3.00
CA LYS A 226 -10.27 6.19 2.89
C LYS A 226 -9.71 5.75 1.53
N ARG A 227 -10.09 6.41 0.43
CA ARG A 227 -9.57 6.14 -0.93
C ARG A 227 -8.05 6.36 -0.98
N CYS A 228 -7.56 7.54 -0.56
CA CYS A 228 -6.12 7.86 -0.55
C CYS A 228 -5.31 6.82 0.24
N ARG A 229 -5.71 6.53 1.48
CA ARG A 229 -5.03 5.52 2.31
C ARG A 229 -5.04 4.13 1.71
N THR A 230 -6.10 3.74 1.01
CA THR A 230 -6.15 2.41 0.38
C THR A 230 -5.11 2.33 -0.74
N ALA A 231 -4.92 3.39 -1.54
CA ALA A 231 -3.86 3.45 -2.55
C ALA A 231 -2.46 3.50 -1.94
N GLU A 232 -2.24 4.33 -0.91
CA GLU A 232 -0.97 4.41 -0.17
C GLU A 232 -0.60 3.06 0.48
N ASP A 233 -1.54 2.42 1.19
CA ASP A 233 -1.34 1.11 1.84
C ASP A 233 -1.04 0.01 0.80
N LEU A 234 -1.68 0.05 -0.38
CA LEU A 234 -1.41 -0.89 -1.47
C LEU A 234 -0.02 -0.67 -2.06
N ASN A 235 0.35 0.57 -2.38
CA ASN A 235 1.69 0.91 -2.89
C ASN A 235 2.80 0.56 -1.88
N GLN A 236 2.58 0.81 -0.59
CA GLN A 236 3.55 0.46 0.45
C GLN A 236 3.69 -1.06 0.64
N ARG A 237 2.58 -1.82 0.49
CA ARG A 237 2.63 -3.30 0.49
C ARG A 237 3.35 -3.85 -0.72
N ASP A 238 3.11 -3.31 -1.91
CA ASP A 238 3.81 -3.69 -3.13
C ASP A 238 5.31 -3.41 -3.03
N LEU A 239 5.69 -2.17 -2.65
CA LEU A 239 7.09 -1.80 -2.45
C LEU A 239 7.80 -2.72 -1.45
N LYS A 240 7.15 -3.02 -0.31
CA LYS A 240 7.69 -3.95 0.69
C LYS A 240 7.80 -5.39 0.16
N ALA A 241 6.88 -5.84 -0.68
CA ALA A 241 6.95 -7.14 -1.33
C ALA A 241 8.09 -7.20 -2.37
N ARG A 242 8.26 -6.15 -3.17
CA ARG A 242 9.34 -6.02 -4.17
C ARG A 242 10.73 -5.98 -3.52
N LEU A 243 10.90 -5.20 -2.44
CA LEU A 243 12.14 -5.19 -1.66
C LEU A 243 12.43 -6.58 -1.07
N LYS A 244 11.44 -7.25 -0.47
CA LYS A 244 11.61 -8.62 0.05
C LYS A 244 11.95 -9.64 -1.02
N MET A 245 11.40 -9.49 -2.24
CA MET A 245 11.75 -10.35 -3.38
C MET A 245 13.19 -10.09 -3.86
N ARG A 246 13.62 -8.82 -3.90
CA ARG A 246 14.98 -8.42 -4.28
C ARG A 246 16.05 -8.95 -3.32
N CYS A 247 15.85 -8.83 -2.00
CA CYS A 247 16.77 -9.42 -1.01
C CYS A 247 16.88 -10.95 -1.20
N TRP A 248 15.75 -11.63 -1.38
CA TRP A 248 15.72 -13.07 -1.61
C TRP A 248 16.40 -13.48 -2.92
N LEU A 249 16.23 -12.71 -4.00
CA LEU A 249 16.95 -12.96 -5.27
C LEU A 249 18.46 -12.82 -5.07
N LYS A 250 18.93 -11.79 -4.35
CA LYS A 250 20.35 -11.59 -4.02
C LYS A 250 20.93 -12.78 -3.23
N GLU A 251 20.22 -13.26 -2.21
CA GLU A 251 20.59 -14.47 -1.45
C GLU A 251 20.71 -15.71 -2.35
N VAL A 252 19.72 -15.94 -3.23
CA VAL A 252 19.71 -17.09 -4.14
C VAL A 252 20.86 -17.04 -5.14
N ILE A 253 21.13 -15.87 -5.73
CA ILE A 253 22.22 -15.73 -6.70
C ILE A 253 23.58 -15.94 -6.04
N LEU A 254 23.82 -15.35 -4.86
CA LEU A 254 25.06 -15.58 -4.10
C LEU A 254 25.26 -17.07 -3.76
N SER A 255 24.18 -17.77 -3.39
CA SER A 255 24.22 -19.22 -3.14
C SER A 255 24.54 -20.04 -4.41
N LEU A 256 24.02 -19.63 -5.57
CA LEU A 256 24.33 -20.28 -6.85
C LEU A 256 25.78 -20.03 -7.29
N GLN A 257 26.28 -18.80 -7.14
CA GLN A 257 27.68 -18.44 -7.40
C GLN A 257 28.64 -19.23 -6.50
N GLN A 258 28.37 -19.30 -5.19
CA GLN A 258 29.13 -20.10 -4.24
C GLN A 258 29.17 -21.58 -4.66
N LYS A 259 28.01 -22.16 -5.04
CA LYS A 259 27.92 -23.55 -5.51
C LYS A 259 28.72 -23.77 -6.80
N ALA A 260 28.69 -22.83 -7.74
CA ALA A 260 29.48 -22.90 -8.97
C ALA A 260 30.99 -22.86 -8.69
N CYS A 261 31.45 -21.98 -7.81
CA CYS A 261 32.85 -21.88 -7.39
C CYS A 261 33.33 -23.18 -6.73
N LEU A 262 32.56 -23.70 -5.76
CA LEU A 262 32.84 -24.97 -5.09
C LEU A 262 32.96 -26.13 -6.09
N SER A 263 32.02 -26.21 -7.05
CA SER A 263 32.04 -27.20 -8.13
C SER A 263 33.27 -27.08 -9.02
N ARG A 264 33.69 -25.85 -9.38
CA ARG A 264 34.89 -25.61 -10.20
C ARG A 264 36.18 -26.01 -9.48
N TRP A 265 36.24 -25.88 -8.15
CA TRP A 265 37.37 -26.33 -7.33
C TRP A 265 37.29 -27.80 -6.90
N GLY A 266 36.29 -28.56 -7.37
CA GLY A 266 36.14 -29.99 -7.04
C GLY A 266 35.86 -30.26 -5.56
N VAL A 267 35.23 -29.31 -4.85
CA VAL A 267 34.88 -29.44 -3.43
C VAL A 267 33.38 -29.33 -3.20
N LYS A 268 32.89 -29.96 -2.13
CA LYS A 268 31.52 -29.74 -1.64
C LYS A 268 31.44 -28.53 -0.71
N GLU A 269 32.49 -28.30 0.08
CA GLU A 269 32.62 -27.25 1.09
C GLU A 269 34.08 -26.76 1.12
N LEU A 270 34.32 -25.51 1.53
CA LEU A 270 35.69 -24.98 1.68
C LEU A 270 36.35 -25.53 2.95
N PRO A 271 37.66 -25.85 2.93
CA PRO A 271 38.40 -26.21 4.15
C PRO A 271 38.41 -25.09 5.19
N ALA A 272 38.44 -25.44 6.47
CA ALA A 272 38.44 -24.46 7.57
C ALA A 272 39.69 -23.55 7.55
N GLY A 273 39.46 -22.25 7.35
CA GLY A 273 40.50 -21.24 7.12
C GLY A 273 40.77 -20.94 5.63
N ILE A 274 39.91 -21.38 4.71
CA ILE A 274 39.90 -20.93 3.32
C ILE A 274 38.55 -20.26 3.05
N GLU A 275 38.57 -19.00 2.58
CA GLU A 275 37.36 -18.23 2.28
C GLU A 275 37.32 -17.76 0.82
N LEU A 276 36.10 -17.48 0.34
CA LEU A 276 35.83 -16.86 -0.95
C LEU A 276 36.10 -15.35 -0.82
N ALA A 277 37.15 -14.86 -1.46
CA ALA A 277 37.60 -13.48 -1.31
C ALA A 277 36.81 -12.50 -2.21
N THR A 278 36.56 -12.89 -3.47
CA THR A 278 35.83 -12.05 -4.44
C THR A 278 34.89 -12.89 -5.31
N LEU A 279 33.66 -12.37 -5.48
CA LEU A 279 32.62 -12.87 -6.42
C LEU A 279 32.32 -11.86 -7.54
N VAL A 280 33.16 -10.82 -7.68
CA VAL A 280 32.81 -9.58 -8.40
C VAL A 280 33.46 -9.48 -9.79
N SER A 281 34.64 -10.06 -10.02
CA SER A 281 35.36 -10.04 -11.30
C SER A 281 35.40 -11.43 -11.96
N GLN A 282 35.92 -11.52 -13.20
CA GLN A 282 35.99 -12.77 -13.98
C GLN A 282 36.88 -13.89 -13.39
N ASP A 283 37.62 -13.58 -12.32
CA ASP A 283 38.44 -14.53 -11.58
C ASP A 283 37.93 -14.67 -10.14
N ASP A 284 37.03 -15.64 -9.85
CA ASP A 284 36.67 -15.90 -8.46
C ASP A 284 37.90 -16.43 -7.71
N SER A 285 38.26 -15.74 -6.63
CA SER A 285 39.49 -15.97 -5.89
C SER A 285 39.21 -16.47 -4.48
N VAL A 286 40.17 -17.21 -3.92
CA VAL A 286 40.17 -17.66 -2.52
C VAL A 286 41.36 -17.09 -1.78
N CYS A 287 41.17 -16.83 -0.49
CA CYS A 287 42.25 -16.48 0.43
C CYS A 287 42.38 -17.52 1.54
N ALA A 288 43.59 -17.60 2.12
CA ALA A 288 43.75 -18.16 3.44
C ALA A 288 43.21 -17.17 4.47
N VAL A 289 42.52 -17.64 5.50
CA VAL A 289 42.11 -16.82 6.65
C VAL A 289 42.74 -17.42 7.90
N LEU A 290 43.67 -16.66 8.48
CA LEU A 290 44.37 -17.00 9.70
C LEU A 290 43.58 -16.44 10.89
N GLN A 291 43.22 -17.30 11.84
CA GLN A 291 42.63 -16.89 13.11
C GLN A 291 43.74 -16.69 14.13
N LEU A 292 43.78 -15.50 14.74
CA LEU A 292 44.77 -15.11 15.76
C LEU A 292 44.33 -15.56 17.15
N ILE A 293 45.25 -15.54 18.13
CA ILE A 293 45.01 -16.00 19.51
C ILE A 293 44.01 -15.09 20.22
N ASP A 294 43.92 -13.81 19.84
CA ASP A 294 42.91 -12.86 20.33
C ASP A 294 41.49 -13.11 19.75
N GLY A 295 41.34 -14.08 18.86
CA GLY A 295 40.09 -14.44 18.19
C GLY A 295 39.78 -13.63 16.93
N THR A 296 40.59 -12.63 16.59
CA THR A 296 40.46 -11.88 15.33
C THR A 296 40.92 -12.72 14.13
N SER A 297 40.60 -12.28 12.92
CA SER A 297 40.93 -12.98 11.67
C SER A 297 41.69 -12.07 10.71
N ARG A 298 42.68 -12.64 10.02
CA ARG A 298 43.47 -11.96 8.99
C ARG A 298 43.39 -12.74 7.68
N SER A 299 42.91 -12.07 6.64
CA SER A 299 42.89 -12.60 5.28
C SER A 299 44.26 -12.47 4.63
N GLY A 300 44.76 -13.57 4.07
CA GLY A 300 45.95 -13.63 3.25
C GLY A 300 45.70 -13.25 1.78
N PRO A 301 46.74 -13.31 0.94
CA PRO A 301 46.67 -12.90 -0.47
C PRO A 301 45.64 -13.71 -1.26
N PHE A 302 45.04 -13.08 -2.27
CA PHE A 302 44.06 -13.71 -3.15
C PHE A 302 44.75 -14.67 -4.12
N ARG A 303 44.22 -15.89 -4.24
CA ARG A 303 44.73 -16.95 -5.12
C ARG A 303 43.64 -17.45 -6.06
N LYS A 304 44.00 -17.70 -7.34
CA LYS A 304 43.12 -18.36 -8.32
C LYS A 304 42.94 -19.85 -8.04
N MET A 305 43.88 -20.48 -7.34
CA MET A 305 43.87 -21.92 -7.05
C MET A 305 43.78 -22.21 -5.53
N ARG A 306 42.80 -23.04 -5.15
CA ARG A 306 42.63 -23.56 -3.78
C ARG A 306 43.93 -24.14 -3.19
N ALA A 307 44.72 -24.84 -4.01
CA ALA A 307 45.97 -25.45 -3.55
C ALA A 307 47.02 -24.41 -3.08
N GLN A 308 47.05 -23.22 -3.69
CA GLN A 308 47.95 -22.14 -3.27
C GLN A 308 47.49 -21.55 -1.93
N ALA A 309 46.21 -21.19 -1.79
CA ALA A 309 45.67 -20.68 -0.53
C ALA A 309 45.80 -21.70 0.62
N GLN A 310 45.64 -23.00 0.33
CA GLN A 310 45.87 -24.06 1.31
C GLN A 310 47.34 -24.15 1.75
N LYS A 311 48.29 -23.95 0.82
CA LYS A 311 49.72 -23.88 1.12
C LYS A 311 50.03 -22.65 1.98
N ASP A 312 49.53 -21.48 1.60
CA ASP A 312 49.66 -20.24 2.40
C ASP A 312 49.13 -20.45 3.82
N LEU A 313 47.95 -21.06 3.99
CA LEU A 313 47.36 -21.32 5.32
C LEU A 313 48.22 -22.24 6.19
N VAL A 314 48.87 -23.25 5.61
CA VAL A 314 49.78 -24.15 6.36
C VAL A 314 51.02 -23.39 6.79
N GLU A 315 51.70 -22.71 5.86
CA GLU A 315 52.91 -21.94 6.15
C GLU A 315 52.66 -20.83 7.18
N LEU A 316 51.54 -20.10 7.08
CA LEU A 316 51.17 -19.06 8.03
C LEU A 316 50.84 -19.62 9.42
N ARG A 317 50.19 -20.79 9.52
CA ARG A 317 49.94 -21.46 10.81
C ARG A 317 51.24 -21.98 11.45
N ASP A 318 52.19 -22.47 10.66
CA ASP A 318 53.47 -22.93 11.17
C ASP A 318 54.37 -21.75 11.60
N LEU A 319 54.30 -20.61 10.89
CA LEU A 319 54.92 -19.36 11.30
C LEU A 319 54.28 -18.82 12.60
N GLN A 320 52.95 -18.81 12.69
CA GLN A 320 52.20 -18.42 13.89
C GLN A 320 52.60 -19.26 15.12
N ARG A 321 52.74 -20.58 14.96
CA ARG A 321 53.16 -21.50 16.04
C ARG A 321 54.60 -21.29 16.49
N THR A 322 55.50 -20.87 15.60
CA THR A 322 56.93 -20.80 15.87
C THR A 322 57.41 -19.41 16.27
N GLN A 323 56.74 -18.35 15.79
CA GLN A 323 57.15 -16.95 15.96
C GLN A 323 56.01 -16.02 16.46
N GLY A 324 54.80 -16.55 16.63
CA GLY A 324 53.64 -15.81 17.15
C GLY A 324 52.82 -15.05 16.10
N ASP A 325 51.69 -14.51 16.55
CA ASP A 325 50.70 -13.85 15.69
C ASP A 325 51.27 -12.65 14.90
N GLN A 326 52.16 -11.86 15.50
CA GLN A 326 52.74 -10.68 14.85
C GLN A 326 53.55 -11.05 13.60
N ALA A 327 54.45 -12.04 13.72
CA ALA A 327 55.26 -12.53 12.59
C ALA A 327 54.37 -13.08 11.46
N ALA A 328 53.28 -13.76 11.81
CA ALA A 328 52.30 -14.24 10.82
C ALA A 328 51.52 -13.10 10.15
N CYS A 329 51.20 -12.02 10.87
CA CYS A 329 50.57 -10.83 10.30
C CYS A 329 51.51 -10.06 9.36
N ASP A 330 52.78 -9.92 9.74
CA ASP A 330 53.79 -9.24 8.92
C ASP A 330 54.06 -10.02 7.62
N GLU A 331 54.13 -11.35 7.69
CA GLU A 331 54.26 -12.21 6.50
C GLU A 331 52.99 -12.21 5.63
N VAL A 332 51.78 -12.15 6.22
CA VAL A 332 50.54 -11.91 5.46
C VAL A 332 50.61 -10.60 4.67
N ALA A 333 50.98 -9.50 5.33
CA ALA A 333 51.09 -8.19 4.69
C ALA A 333 52.16 -8.19 3.58
N ARG A 334 53.30 -8.85 3.80
CA ARG A 334 54.36 -9.01 2.80
C ARG A 334 53.88 -9.79 1.58
N ARG A 335 53.18 -10.93 1.78
CA ARG A 335 52.63 -11.74 0.68
C ARG A 335 51.51 -11.04 -0.09
N ASP A 336 50.72 -10.20 0.58
CA ASP A 336 49.66 -9.42 -0.07
C ASP A 336 50.26 -8.30 -0.94
N LEU A 337 51.31 -7.62 -0.45
CA LEU A 337 52.10 -6.68 -1.24
C LEU A 337 52.73 -7.35 -2.47
N ASP A 338 53.36 -8.53 -2.31
CA ASP A 338 53.92 -9.31 -3.41
C ASP A 338 52.84 -9.66 -4.45
N ALA A 339 51.66 -10.11 -4.00
CA ALA A 339 50.56 -10.52 -4.85
C ALA A 339 49.96 -9.34 -5.63
N MET A 340 49.76 -8.19 -4.97
CA MET A 340 49.33 -6.95 -5.64
C MET A 340 50.37 -6.48 -6.67
N THR A 341 51.66 -6.47 -6.30
CA THR A 341 52.74 -6.08 -7.22
C THR A 341 52.78 -6.99 -8.45
N ALA A 342 52.72 -8.31 -8.26
CA ALA A 342 52.69 -9.28 -9.35
C ALA A 342 51.47 -9.09 -10.27
N PHE A 343 50.30 -8.79 -9.70
CA PHE A 343 49.08 -8.50 -10.46
C PHE A 343 49.23 -7.25 -11.34
N PHE A 344 49.75 -6.14 -10.81
CA PHE A 344 49.99 -4.93 -11.59
C PHE A 344 51.04 -5.13 -12.71
N MET A 345 52.11 -5.88 -12.45
CA MET A 345 53.10 -6.19 -13.49
C MET A 345 52.54 -7.09 -14.61
N GLN A 346 51.62 -8.00 -14.29
CA GLN A 346 50.89 -8.79 -15.29
C GLN A 346 49.93 -7.93 -16.12
N GLN A 347 49.23 -6.96 -15.50
CA GLN A 347 48.37 -6.04 -16.26
C GLN A 347 49.18 -5.17 -17.22
N ALA A 348 50.29 -4.57 -16.76
CA ALA A 348 51.14 -3.69 -17.55
C ALA A 348 51.87 -4.38 -18.73
N SER A 349 51.88 -5.73 -18.77
CA SER A 349 52.42 -6.52 -19.89
C SER A 349 51.34 -7.11 -20.81
N SER A 350 50.06 -6.86 -20.51
CA SER A 350 48.89 -7.27 -21.31
C SER A 350 48.28 -6.16 -22.16
N THR A 351 48.85 -4.94 -22.07
CA THR A 351 48.52 -3.74 -22.84
C THR A 351 49.62 -3.43 -23.85
#